data_AF-A0A6V8IFY6-F1
#
_entry.id   AF-A0A6V8IFY6-F1
#
_cell.length_a   1.000
_cell.length_b   1.000
_cell.length_c   1.000
_cell.angle_alpha   90.00
_cell.angle_beta   90.00
_cell.angle_gamma   90.00
#
_symmetry.space_group_name_H-M   'P 1'
#
loop_
_entity.id
_entity.type
_entity.pdbx_description
1 polymer ?
#
loop_
_entity_poly.entity_id
_entity_poly.type
_entity_poly.pdbx_seq_one_letter_code
_entity_poly.pdbx_strand_id
1 'polypeptide(L)' 'MTLDEYLKKHELSDAEFARQSGINLRKIVGDWRRGTRRPGAENMRKILVFTSGRVTPNDFVLSKDLIQRYLGQ' A
#
# COMPACT_ATOMS: atom_id res chain seq x y z
N MET A 1 -1.25 -9.31 2.92
CA MET A 1 -2.36 -8.34 3.05
C MET A 1 -1.95 -7.05 2.36
N THR A 2 -2.74 -6.60 1.40
CA THR A 2 -2.41 -5.40 0.62
C THR A 2 -2.60 -4.11 1.42
N LEU A 3 -1.96 -3.03 0.98
CA LEU A 3 -2.16 -1.69 1.57
C LEU A 3 -3.63 -1.25 1.48
N ASP A 4 -4.34 -1.59 0.38
CA ASP A 4 -5.77 -1.30 0.21
C ASP A 4 -6.63 -2.00 1.26
N GLU A 5 -6.39 -3.29 1.49
CA GLU A 5 -7.11 -4.07 2.51
C GLU A 5 -6.83 -3.55 3.92
N TYR A 6 -5.57 -3.20 4.22
CA TYR A 6 -5.21 -2.63 5.51
C TYR A 6 -5.98 -1.32 5.75
N LEU A 7 -5.97 -0.41 4.78
CA LEU A 7 -6.66 0.88 4.92
C LEU A 7 -8.16 0.71 5.08
N LYS A 8 -8.79 -0.20 4.32
CA LYS A 8 -10.22 -0.51 4.45
C LYS A 8 -10.55 -1.11 5.81
N LYS A 9 -9.75 -2.06 6.30
CA LYS A 9 -9.97 -2.72 7.59
C LYS A 9 -9.87 -1.76 8.78
N HIS A 10 -9.06 -0.71 8.65
CA HIS A 10 -8.85 0.30 9.69
C HIS A 10 -9.62 1.60 9.42
N GLU A 11 -10.47 1.64 8.40
CA GLU A 11 -11.25 2.82 7.98
C GLU A 11 -10.37 4.07 7.76
N LEU A 12 -9.12 3.86 7.33
CA LEU A 12 -8.15 4.92 7.12
C LEU A 12 -8.25 5.45 5.69
N SER A 13 -8.42 6.76 5.58
CA SER A 13 -8.27 7.47 4.31
C SER A 13 -6.79 7.61 3.92
N ASP A 14 -6.51 7.78 2.62
CA ASP A 14 -5.14 7.97 2.11
C ASP A 14 -4.45 9.16 2.78
N ALA A 15 -5.21 10.23 3.06
CA ALA A 15 -4.72 11.42 3.73
C ALA A 15 -4.33 11.15 5.19
N GLU A 16 -5.17 10.42 5.91
CA GLU A 16 -4.94 10.04 7.31
C GLU A 16 -3.73 9.11 7.42
N PHE A 17 -3.65 8.10 6.55
CA PHE A 17 -2.50 7.21 6.48
C PHE A 17 -1.20 7.97 6.19
N ALA A 18 -1.23 8.89 5.21
CA ALA A 18 -0.07 9.70 4.85
C ALA A 18 0.39 10.56 6.04
N ARG A 19 -0.55 11.22 6.70
CA ARG A 19 -0.31 12.07 7.87
C ARG A 19 0.27 11.28 9.04
N GLN A 20 -0.33 10.14 9.37
CA GLN A 20 0.08 9.33 10.53
C GLN A 20 1.38 8.55 10.27
N SER A 21 1.65 8.14 9.02
CA SER A 21 2.88 7.43 8.66
C SER A 21 4.07 8.36 8.36
N GLY A 22 3.88 9.68 8.36
CA GLY A 22 4.93 10.65 8.00
C GLY A 22 5.30 10.61 6.50
N ILE A 23 4.31 10.34 5.65
CA ILE A 23 4.47 10.27 4.19
C ILE A 23 3.92 11.56 3.60
N ASN A 24 4.78 12.34 2.94
CA ASN A 24 4.49 13.73 2.55
C ASN A 24 3.37 13.90 1.52
N LEU A 25 3.05 12.86 0.74
CA LEU A 25 2.10 12.99 -0.37
C LEU A 25 0.96 11.98 -0.24
N ARG A 26 -0.28 12.47 -0.15
CA ARG A 26 -1.48 11.63 -0.27
C ARG A 26 -1.55 10.91 -1.62
N LYS A 27 -1.17 11.60 -2.69
CA LYS A 27 -1.29 11.12 -4.08
C LYS A 27 -0.53 9.80 -4.29
N ILE A 28 0.68 9.70 -3.74
CA ILE A 28 1.52 8.49 -3.88
C ILE A 28 0.92 7.30 -3.14
N VAL A 29 0.16 7.50 -2.05
CA VAL A 29 -0.55 6.42 -1.36
C VAL A 29 -1.60 5.80 -2.27
N GLY A 30 -2.34 6.63 -3.02
CA GLY A 30 -3.29 6.17 -4.03
C GLY A 30 -2.63 5.38 -5.16
N ASP A 31 -1.46 5.84 -5.65
CA ASP A 31 -0.67 5.10 -6.64
C ASP A 31 -0.20 3.74 -6.11
N TRP A 32 0.21 3.67 -4.85
CA TRP A 32 0.65 2.41 -4.24
C TRP A 32 -0.50 1.41 -4.06
N ARG A 33 -1.69 1.88 -3.68
CA ARG A 33 -2.89 1.04 -3.60
C ARG A 33 -3.29 0.46 -4.95
N ARG A 34 -3.15 1.26 -6.01
CA ARG A 34 -3.45 0.86 -7.38
C ARG A 34 -2.35 -0.01 -8.01
N GLY A 35 -1.17 -0.05 -7.38
CA GLY A 35 0.00 -0.75 -7.94
C GLY A 35 0.66 -0.04 -9.12
N THR A 36 0.26 1.20 -9.44
CA THR A 36 0.85 2.00 -10.53
C THR A 36 2.26 2.47 -10.19
N ARG A 37 2.57 2.59 -8.89
CA ARG A 37 3.88 2.94 -8.39
C ARG A 37 4.23 2.08 -7.18
N ARG A 38 5.52 1.81 -6.97
CA ARG A 38 6.02 1.18 -5.75
C ARG A 38 6.59 2.23 -4.79
N PRO A 39 6.39 2.07 -3.47
CA PRO A 39 7.10 2.89 -2.50
C PRO A 39 8.62 2.63 -2.58
N GLY A 40 9.41 3.70 -2.47
CA GLY A 40 10.86 3.58 -2.29
C GLY A 40 11.21 3.04 -0.89
N ALA A 41 12.48 2.69 -0.67
CA ALA A 41 12.94 2.04 0.57
C ALA A 41 12.58 2.82 1.86
N GLU A 42 12.67 4.14 1.87
CA GLU A 42 12.31 4.96 3.03
C GLU A 42 10.81 4.88 3.34
N ASN A 43 9.96 5.10 2.34
CA ASN A 43 8.51 5.00 2.51
C ASN A 43 8.08 3.58 2.86
N MET A 44 8.77 2.58 2.32
CA MET A 44 8.54 1.17 2.65
C MET A 44 8.77 0.90 4.14
N ARG A 45 9.85 1.44 4.72
CA ARG A 45 10.10 1.35 6.17
C ARG A 45 8.98 2.02 6.97
N LYS A 46 8.54 3.22 6.58
CA LYS A 46 7.43 3.94 7.24
C LYS A 46 6.13 3.12 7.23
N ILE A 47 5.77 2.56 6.07
CA ILE A 47 4.60 1.69 5.91
C ILE A 47 4.73 0.45 6.79
N LEU A 48 5.89 -0.21 6.79
CA LEU A 48 6.12 -1.42 7.56
C LEU A 48 6.01 -1.17 9.07
N VAL A 49 6.58 -0.06 9.56
CA VAL A 49 6.48 0.35 10.96
C VAL A 49 5.04 0.70 11.32
N PHE A 50 4.36 1.54 10.53
CA PHE A 50 2.99 1.97 10.81
C PHE A 50 2.00 0.80 10.82
N THR A 51 2.18 -0.14 9.89
CA THR A 51 1.31 -1.32 9.78
C THR A 51 1.74 -2.47 10.69
N SER A 52 2.77 -2.28 11.52
CA SER A 52 3.35 -3.31 12.40
C SER A 52 3.69 -4.61 11.63
N GLY A 53 4.27 -4.47 10.43
CA GLY A 53 4.64 -5.59 9.58
C GLY A 53 3.49 -6.28 8.86
N ARG A 54 2.25 -5.80 8.99
CA ARG A 54 1.08 -6.39 8.32
C ARG A 54 1.06 -6.14 6.82
N VAL A 55 1.66 -5.05 6.37
CA VAL A 55 1.86 -4.74 4.95
C VAL A 55 3.35 -4.80 4.67
N THR A 56 3.75 -5.74 3.82
CA THR A 56 5.15 -6.03 3.49
C THR A 56 5.48 -5.60 2.06
N PRO A 57 6.77 -5.50 1.68
CA PRO A 57 7.15 -5.19 0.31
C PRO A 57 6.54 -6.15 -0.72
N ASN A 58 6.41 -7.43 -0.36
CA ASN A 58 5.85 -8.46 -1.22
C ASN A 58 4.38 -8.17 -1.62
N ASP A 59 3.63 -7.50 -0.74
CA ASP A 59 2.25 -7.09 -1.00
C ASP A 59 2.13 -6.01 -2.09
N PHE A 60 3.21 -5.29 -2.41
CA PHE A 60 3.28 -4.33 -3.52
C PHE A 60 3.84 -4.94 -4.80
N VAL A 61 4.35 -6.18 -4.74
CA VAL A 61 4.86 -6.92 -5.91
C VAL A 61 3.74 -7.75 -6.53
N LEU A 62 2.86 -8.31 -5.70
CA LEU A 62 1.73 -9.15 -6.11
C LEU A 62 0.48 -8.36 -6.55
N SER A 63 0.62 -7.08 -6.94
CA SER A 63 -0.52 -6.23 -7.30
C SER A 63 -1.47 -6.93 -8.27
N LYS A 64 -2.78 -6.73 -8.03
CA LYS A 64 -3.95 -7.38 -8.66
C LYS A 64 -3.89 -7.60 -10.18
N ASP A 65 -3.06 -6.87 -10.91
CA ASP A 65 -2.80 -7.09 -12.33
C ASP A 65 -2.32 -8.53 -12.62
N LEU A 66 -1.46 -9.09 -11.75
CA LEU A 66 -1.00 -10.47 -11.89
C LEU A 66 -2.13 -11.48 -11.60
N ILE A 67 -2.95 -11.25 -10.57
CA ILE A 67 -4.02 -12.17 -10.21
C ILE A 67 -5.15 -12.13 -11.25
N GLN A 68 -5.52 -10.95 -11.77
CA GLN A 68 -6.56 -10.83 -12.80
C GLN A 68 -6.10 -11.33 -14.17
N ARG A 69 -4.81 -11.21 -14.52
CA ARG A 69 -4.27 -11.80 -15.77
C ARG A 69 -4.12 -13.32 -15.71
N TYR A 70 -3.89 -13.90 -14.53
CA TYR A 70 -3.67 -15.34 -14.39
C TYR A 70 -4.92 -16.14 -14.03
N LEU A 71 -5.96 -15.52 -13.45
CA LEU A 71 -7.25 -16.16 -13.16
C LEU A 71 -8.37 -15.76 -14.13
N GLY A 72 -8.04 -15.03 -15.19
CA GLY A 72 -8.94 -14.75 -16.31
C GLY A 72 -8.77 -15.76 -17.45
N GLN A 73 -9.23 -17.00 -17.22
CA GLN A 73 -9.67 -17.93 -18.27
C GLN A 73 -11.02 -18.51 -17.88
#